data_AF-V9IHR2-F1
#
_entry.id   AF-V9IHR2-F1
#
_cell.length_a   1.000
_cell.length_b   1.000
_cell.length_c   1.000
_cell.angle_alpha   90.00
_cell.angle_beta   90.00
_cell.angle_gamma   90.00
#
_symmetry.space_group_name_H-M   'P 1'
#
loop_
_entity.id
_entity.type
_entity.pdbx_description
1 polymer ?
#
loop_
_entity_poly.entity_id
_entity_poly.type
_entity_poly.pdbx_seq_one_letter_code
_entity_poly.pdbx_strand_id
1 'polypeptide(L)'
;MIKFVRPRLITFDVTDTLLMTNLEKHYAEIGSQHGLSIDPHKLARSFKNNFRKLSLEHPVYGKHTGIGWKNWWRQIVHNIFKEQHNYISDATLDKVANSLIKCYGTSLCWHKYPGTIELLEYLREKDLIWVYIKFR
;
A
#
# COMPACT_ATOMS: atom_id res chain seq x y z
N MET A 1 -21.28 7.54 -38.84
CA MET A 1 -21.00 6.17 -38.36
C MET A 1 -19.83 6.23 -37.38
N ILE A 2 -20.03 5.88 -36.11
CA ILE A 2 -18.93 5.82 -35.14
C ILE A 2 -18.20 4.49 -35.34
N LYS A 3 -16.91 4.53 -35.68
CA LYS A 3 -16.04 3.36 -35.77
C LYS A 3 -15.67 2.93 -34.35
N PHE A 4 -16.13 1.76 -33.91
CA PHE A 4 -15.66 1.17 -32.67
C PHE A 4 -14.26 0.55 -32.88
N VAL A 5 -13.29 1.01 -32.10
CA VAL A 5 -11.94 0.43 -32.05
C VAL A 5 -11.97 -0.79 -31.14
N ARG A 6 -11.39 -1.91 -31.60
CA ARG A 6 -11.18 -3.09 -30.76
C ARG A 6 -9.86 -2.95 -29.98
N PRO A 7 -9.88 -2.82 -28.65
CA PRO A 7 -8.66 -2.78 -27.87
C PRO A 7 -7.93 -4.12 -27.99
N ARG A 8 -6.60 -4.07 -28.06
CA ARG A 8 -5.72 -5.26 -28.14
C ARG A 8 -4.91 -5.49 -26.86
N LEU A 9 -4.88 -4.50 -25.97
CA LEU A 9 -4.16 -4.52 -24.70
C LEU A 9 -4.98 -3.76 -23.67
N ILE A 10 -5.16 -4.37 -22.50
CA ILE A 10 -5.69 -3.70 -21.31
C ILE A 10 -4.61 -3.76 -20.23
N THR A 11 -4.32 -2.59 -19.65
CA THR A 11 -3.37 -2.49 -18.53
C THR A 11 -4.14 -2.07 -17.28
N PHE A 12 -3.90 -2.78 -16.19
CA PHE A 12 -4.49 -2.48 -14.89
C PHE A 12 -3.43 -1.94 -13.94
N ASP A 13 -3.75 -0.85 -13.24
CA ASP A 13 -3.14 -0.58 -11.95
C ASP A 13 -3.67 -1.61 -10.94
N VAL A 14 -2.93 -1.89 -9.86
CA VAL A 14 -3.30 -2.96 -8.92
C VAL A 14 -4.10 -2.42 -7.75
N THR A 15 -3.50 -1.49 -6.99
CA THR A 15 -4.06 -0.98 -5.74
C THR A 15 -5.29 -0.15 -6.02
N ASP A 16 -6.35 -0.36 -5.25
CA ASP A 16 -7.65 0.29 -5.40
C ASP A 16 -8.32 0.05 -6.77
N THR A 17 -7.87 -0.97 -7.51
CA THR A 17 -8.46 -1.40 -8.79
C THR A 17 -8.74 -2.90 -8.80
N LEU A 18 -7.71 -3.73 -8.63
CA LEU A 18 -7.82 -5.19 -8.55
C LEU A 18 -7.70 -5.68 -7.11
N LEU A 19 -6.85 -5.02 -6.31
CA LEU A 19 -6.62 -5.36 -4.91
C LEU A 19 -6.91 -4.16 -4.01
N MET A 20 -7.47 -4.45 -2.84
CA MET A 20 -7.68 -3.52 -1.75
C MET A 20 -6.95 -3.98 -0.49
N THR A 21 -6.62 -3.03 0.38
CA THR A 21 -5.99 -3.29 1.67
C THR A 21 -6.78 -2.56 2.77
N ASN A 22 -6.71 -3.08 4.00
CA ASN A 22 -7.27 -2.42 5.18
C ASN A 22 -6.12 -1.93 6.05
N LEU A 23 -5.70 -0.70 5.80
CA LEU A 23 -4.54 -0.10 6.43
C LEU A 23 -4.71 -0.04 7.96
N GLU A 24 -5.89 0.35 8.41
CA GLU A 24 -6.22 0.50 9.82
C GLU A 24 -6.12 -0.81 10.58
N LYS A 25 -6.68 -1.88 10.01
CA LYS A 25 -6.61 -3.23 10.56
C LYS A 25 -5.15 -3.69 10.70
N HIS A 26 -4.37 -3.59 9.63
CA HIS A 26 -2.99 -4.12 9.61
C HIS A 26 -2.07 -3.38 10.58
N TYR A 27 -2.18 -2.05 10.65
CA TYR A 27 -1.42 -1.24 11.60
C TYR A 27 -1.82 -1.53 13.04
N ALA A 28 -3.12 -1.71 13.33
CA ALA A 28 -3.59 -2.05 14.67
C ALA A 28 -3.14 -3.44 15.11
N GLU A 29 -3.31 -4.45 14.25
CA GLU A 29 -2.92 -5.84 14.55
C GLU A 29 -1.41 -5.98 14.74
N ILE A 30 -0.61 -5.46 13.82
CA ILE A 30 0.86 -5.55 13.91
C ILE A 30 1.39 -4.65 15.02
N GLY A 31 0.85 -3.45 15.20
CA GLY A 31 1.21 -2.59 16.33
C GLY A 31 1.00 -3.31 17.67
N SER A 32 -0.17 -3.93 17.84
CA SER A 32 -0.53 -4.65 19.07
C SER A 32 0.42 -5.82 19.37
N GLN A 33 0.87 -6.55 18.35
CA GLN A 33 1.87 -7.62 18.50
C GLN A 33 3.21 -7.13 19.08
N HIS A 34 3.54 -5.85 18.92
CA HIS A 34 4.73 -5.21 19.48
C HIS A 34 4.41 -4.29 20.67
N GLY A 35 3.21 -4.40 21.26
CA GLY A 35 2.80 -3.63 22.44
C GLY A 35 2.39 -2.19 22.15
N LEU A 36 2.10 -1.83 20.90
CA LEU A 36 1.69 -0.49 20.49
C LEU A 36 0.22 -0.46 20.03
N SER A 37 -0.65 0.17 20.80
CA SER A 37 -2.06 0.40 20.43
C SER A 37 -2.23 1.67 19.59
N ILE A 38 -2.97 1.60 18.48
CA ILE A 38 -3.20 2.75 17.62
C ILE A 38 -4.69 3.09 17.50
N ASP A 39 -5.03 4.38 17.50
CA ASP A 39 -6.36 4.87 17.18
C ASP A 39 -6.54 4.92 15.65
N PRO A 40 -7.48 4.15 15.07
CA PRO A 40 -7.73 4.13 13.62
C PRO A 40 -8.07 5.50 13.02
N HIS A 41 -8.78 6.35 13.75
CA HIS A 41 -9.18 7.67 13.25
C HIS A 41 -7.98 8.62 13.14
N LYS A 42 -7.05 8.53 14.09
CA LYS A 42 -5.78 9.29 14.05
C LYS A 42 -4.83 8.71 13.00
N LEU A 43 -4.82 7.39 12.84
CA LEU A 43 -3.99 6.69 11.85
C LEU A 43 -4.28 7.16 10.43
N ALA A 44 -5.54 7.18 9.97
CA ALA A 44 -5.86 7.58 8.59
C ALA A 44 -5.39 9.02 8.28
N ARG A 45 -5.59 9.95 9.23
CA ARG A 45 -5.13 11.33 9.11
C ARG A 45 -3.60 11.43 9.12
N SER A 46 -2.96 10.75 10.07
CA SER A 46 -1.50 10.74 10.22
C SER A 46 -0.81 10.17 8.99
N PHE A 47 -1.32 9.04 8.46
CA PHE A 47 -0.82 8.42 7.25
C PHE A 47 -0.91 9.37 6.07
N LYS A 48 -2.07 9.99 5.83
CA LYS A 48 -2.25 10.95 4.72
C LYS A 48 -1.28 12.12 4.82
N ASN A 49 -1.09 12.68 6.01
CA ASN A 49 -0.19 13.81 6.24
C ASN A 49 1.27 13.42 6.02
N ASN A 50 1.70 12.31 6.62
CA ASN A 50 3.06 11.80 6.49
C ASN A 50 3.38 11.39 5.05
N PHE A 51 2.47 10.71 4.37
CA PHE A 51 2.61 10.34 2.96
C PHE A 51 2.77 11.57 2.06
N ARG A 52 1.92 12.60 2.24
CA ARG A 52 2.01 13.85 1.49
C ARG A 52 3.36 14.55 1.73
N LYS A 53 3.77 14.67 2.99
CA LYS A 53 5.04 15.31 3.38
C LYS A 53 6.23 14.58 2.74
N LEU A 54 6.32 13.27 2.95
CA LEU A 54 7.41 12.44 2.42
C LEU A 54 7.42 12.36 0.89
N SER A 55 6.26 12.47 0.23
CA SER A 55 6.20 12.52 -1.24
C SER A 55 6.77 13.82 -1.81
N LEU A 56 6.64 14.93 -1.06
CA LEU A 56 7.22 16.22 -1.44
C LEU A 56 8.72 16.28 -1.14
N GLU A 57 9.13 15.85 0.04
CA GLU A 57 10.53 15.88 0.49
C GLU A 57 11.39 14.82 -0.21
N HIS A 58 10.82 13.64 -0.47
CA HIS A 58 11.49 12.48 -1.03
C HIS A 58 10.65 11.81 -2.13
N PRO A 59 10.55 12.41 -3.33
CA PRO A 59 9.72 11.90 -4.42
C PRO A 59 10.10 10.49 -4.86
N VAL A 60 9.14 9.79 -5.47
CA VAL A 60 9.32 8.41 -5.99
C VAL A 60 9.92 7.49 -4.91
N TYR A 61 9.36 7.56 -3.71
CA TYR A 61 9.77 6.77 -2.55
C TYR A 61 11.26 6.94 -2.20
N GLY A 62 11.80 8.15 -2.37
CA GLY A 62 13.19 8.46 -2.07
C GLY A 62 14.21 7.87 -3.06
N LYS A 63 13.79 7.52 -4.29
CA LYS A 63 14.67 7.00 -5.34
C LYS A 63 15.89 7.88 -5.62
N HIS A 64 15.72 9.20 -5.56
CA HIS A 64 16.75 10.17 -5.93
C HIS A 64 17.31 10.96 -4.73
N THR A 65 16.76 10.75 -3.53
CA THR A 65 17.18 11.49 -2.31
C THR A 65 18.07 10.68 -1.39
N GLY A 66 18.41 9.44 -1.75
CA GLY A 66 19.35 8.59 -1.02
C GLY A 66 18.76 7.80 0.15
N ILE A 67 17.50 8.03 0.54
CA ILE A 67 16.89 7.30 1.66
C ILE A 67 16.40 5.90 1.25
N GLY A 68 16.03 5.72 -0.03
CA GLY A 68 15.49 4.47 -0.57
C GLY A 68 14.07 4.14 -0.11
N TRP A 69 13.36 3.33 -0.91
CA TRP A 69 11.94 3.04 -0.74
C TRP A 69 11.61 2.40 0.62
N LYS A 70 12.50 1.53 1.12
CA LYS A 70 12.26 0.82 2.39
C LYS A 70 12.28 1.79 3.57
N ASN A 71 13.26 2.70 3.63
CA ASN A 71 13.31 3.68 4.70
C ASN A 71 12.25 4.76 4.53
N TRP A 72 11.85 5.07 3.29
CA TRP A 72 10.71 5.96 3.02
C TRP A 72 9.45 5.46 3.74
N TRP A 73 9.12 4.17 3.59
CA TRP A 73 7.98 3.57 4.30
C TRP A 73 8.21 3.42 5.81
N ARG A 74 9.43 3.10 6.26
CA ARG A 74 9.74 3.06 7.71
C ARG A 74 9.47 4.41 8.37
N GLN A 75 9.86 5.52 7.74
CA GLN A 75 9.61 6.85 8.29
C GLN A 75 8.11 7.14 8.49
N ILE A 76 7.25 6.74 7.54
CA ILE A 76 5.80 6.84 7.71
C ILE A 76 5.34 6.08 8.96
N VAL A 77 5.75 4.81 9.10
CA VAL A 77 5.39 3.99 10.27
C VAL A 77 5.88 4.65 11.56
N HIS A 78 7.15 5.08 11.60
CA HIS A 78 7.72 5.70 12.80
C HIS A 78 6.93 6.93 13.22
N ASN A 79 6.64 7.84 12.29
CA ASN A 79 5.92 9.08 12.58
C ASN A 79 4.51 8.80 13.10
N ILE A 80 3.79 7.87 12.46
CA ILE A 80 2.44 7.47 12.88
C ILE A 80 2.41 6.97 14.33
N PHE A 81 3.34 6.10 14.71
CA PHE A 81 3.38 5.56 16.07
C PHE A 81 3.92 6.61 17.09
N LYS A 82 4.89 7.44 16.70
CA LYS A 82 5.39 8.54 17.55
C LYS A 82 4.34 9.61 17.84
N GLU A 83 3.38 9.82 16.92
CA GLU A 83 2.27 10.76 17.13
C GLU A 83 1.25 10.28 18.18
N GLN A 84 1.23 8.98 18.51
CA GLN A 84 0.23 8.39 19.41
C GLN A 84 0.79 7.82 20.71
N HIS A 85 2.10 7.73 20.83
CA HIS A 85 2.77 7.19 22.01
C HIS A 85 3.93 8.08 22.43
N ASN A 86 3.99 8.35 23.73
CA ASN A 86 5.14 9.03 24.32
C ASN A 86 6.23 7.98 24.60
N TYR A 87 7.48 8.29 24.20
CA TYR A 87 8.68 7.50 24.52
C TYR A 87 8.68 6.05 23.97
N ILE A 88 8.60 5.88 22.65
CA ILE A 88 8.91 4.59 21.99
C ILE A 88 10.38 4.58 21.54
N SER A 89 11.09 3.48 21.79
CA SER A 89 12.44 3.26 21.26
C SER A 89 12.41 3.03 19.75
N ASP A 90 13.43 3.53 19.04
CA ASP A 90 13.54 3.29 17.59
C ASP A 90 13.65 1.79 17.27
N ALA A 91 14.20 0.97 18.17
CA ALA A 91 14.26 -0.49 18.01
C ALA A 91 12.86 -1.14 17.97
N THR A 92 11.88 -0.66 18.74
CA THR A 92 10.51 -1.17 18.68
C THR A 92 9.81 -0.70 17.42
N LEU A 93 10.00 0.57 17.03
CA LEU A 93 9.46 1.10 15.77
C LEU A 93 9.99 0.35 14.56
N ASP A 94 11.27 -0.01 14.57
CA ASP A 94 11.91 -0.82 13.54
C ASP A 94 11.26 -2.20 13.40
N LYS A 95 10.93 -2.86 14.52
CA LYS A 95 10.25 -4.16 14.51
C LYS A 95 8.85 -4.04 13.89
N VAL A 96 8.10 -3.02 14.26
CA VAL A 96 6.76 -2.75 13.72
C VAL A 96 6.83 -2.44 12.22
N ALA A 97 7.73 -1.54 11.82
CA ALA A 97 7.89 -1.13 10.43
C ALA A 97 8.35 -2.30 9.54
N ASN A 98 9.31 -3.11 9.99
CA ASN A 98 9.73 -4.30 9.26
C ASN A 98 8.60 -5.33 9.14
N SER A 99 7.78 -5.50 10.18
CA SER A 99 6.63 -6.42 10.16
C SER A 99 5.55 -5.96 9.18
N LEU A 100 5.22 -4.66 9.18
CA LEU A 100 4.28 -4.06 8.22
C LEU A 100 4.79 -4.19 6.78
N ILE A 101 6.04 -3.78 6.51
CA ILE A 101 6.64 -3.88 5.17
C ILE A 101 6.63 -5.33 4.68
N LYS A 102 6.94 -6.30 5.56
CA LYS A 102 6.85 -7.71 5.23
C LYS A 102 5.42 -8.13 4.92
N CYS A 103 4.42 -7.74 5.72
CA CYS A 103 3.02 -8.09 5.47
C CYS A 103 2.54 -7.58 4.11
N TYR A 104 2.81 -6.32 3.77
CA TYR A 104 2.44 -5.72 2.49
C TYR A 104 3.12 -6.39 1.28
N GLY A 105 4.21 -7.13 1.49
CA GLY A 105 4.84 -8.00 0.49
C GLY A 105 4.20 -9.39 0.33
N THR A 106 3.14 -9.71 1.08
CA THR A 106 2.46 -11.01 1.05
C THR A 106 0.97 -10.86 0.80
N SER A 107 0.27 -11.94 0.44
CA SER A 107 -1.19 -11.93 0.27
C SER A 107 -1.97 -11.59 1.54
N LEU A 108 -1.37 -11.65 2.73
CA LEU A 108 -2.05 -11.36 4.00
C LEU A 108 -2.59 -9.93 4.07
N CYS A 109 -1.86 -8.98 3.48
CA CYS A 109 -2.24 -7.57 3.54
C CYS A 109 -3.22 -7.17 2.43
N TRP A 110 -3.60 -8.08 1.52
CA TRP A 110 -4.36 -7.77 0.30
C TRP A 110 -5.60 -8.64 0.14
N HIS A 111 -6.68 -8.00 -0.34
CA HIS A 111 -7.93 -8.66 -0.72
C HIS A 111 -8.27 -8.28 -2.15
N LYS A 112 -8.93 -9.17 -2.89
CA LYS A 112 -9.38 -8.86 -4.26
C LYS A 112 -10.70 -8.08 -4.17
N TYR A 113 -10.90 -7.11 -5.06
CA TYR A 113 -12.24 -6.54 -5.22
C TYR A 113 -13.23 -7.60 -5.73
N PRO A 114 -14.51 -7.56 -5.34
CA PRO A 114 -15.54 -8.40 -5.94
C PRO A 114 -15.55 -8.26 -7.47
N GLY A 115 -15.65 -9.36 -8.21
CA GLY A 115 -15.63 -9.33 -9.68
C GLY A 115 -14.23 -9.31 -10.30
N THR A 116 -13.15 -9.18 -9.51
CA THR A 116 -11.78 -9.12 -10.04
C THR A 116 -11.41 -10.38 -10.82
N ILE A 117 -11.75 -11.56 -10.30
CA ILE A 117 -11.39 -12.83 -10.94
C ILE A 117 -12.23 -13.02 -12.20
N GLU A 118 -13.54 -12.80 -12.08
CA GLU A 118 -14.52 -12.92 -13.15
C GLU A 118 -14.19 -12.00 -14.32
N LEU A 119 -13.79 -10.75 -14.05
CA LEU A 119 -13.35 -9.81 -15.07
C LEU A 119 -12.08 -10.29 -15.77
N LEU A 120 -11.07 -10.73 -15.02
CA LEU A 120 -9.80 -11.17 -15.59
C LEU A 120 -9.93 -12.47 -16.38
N GLU A 121 -10.82 -13.37 -15.97
CA GLU A 121 -11.17 -14.58 -16.71
C GLU A 121 -11.95 -14.26 -17.99
N TYR A 122 -12.97 -13.41 -17.90
CA TYR A 122 -13.72 -12.93 -19.06
C TYR A 122 -12.80 -12.28 -20.11
N LEU A 123 -11.86 -11.43 -19.69
CA LEU A 123 -10.92 -10.79 -20.61
C LEU A 123 -9.93 -11.79 -21.23
N ARG A 124 -9.54 -12.82 -20.49
CA ARG A 124 -8.65 -13.89 -20.99
C ARG A 124 -9.33 -14.74 -22.05
N GLU A 125 -10.61 -15.06 -21.88
CA GLU A 125 -11.39 -15.84 -22.85
C GLU A 125 -11.64 -15.08 -24.17
N LYS A 126 -11.52 -13.74 -24.15
CA LYS A 126 -11.47 -12.95 -25.36
C LYS A 126 -10.04 -12.98 -25.89
N ASP A 127 -9.72 -14.01 -26.69
CA ASP A 127 -8.43 -14.34 -27.37
C ASP A 127 -7.70 -13.19 -28.12
N LEU A 128 -8.18 -11.95 -28.04
CA LEU A 128 -7.68 -10.76 -28.73
C LEU A 128 -7.12 -9.69 -27.78
N ILE A 129 -7.17 -9.90 -26.45
CA ILE A 129 -6.80 -8.89 -25.46
C ILE A 129 -5.69 -9.41 -24.54
N TRP A 130 -4.50 -8.81 -24.65
CA TRP A 130 -3.45 -9.01 -23.67
C TRP A 130 -3.79 -8.25 -22.38
N VAL A 131 -3.55 -8.87 -21.22
CA VAL A 131 -3.73 -8.24 -19.91
C VAL A 131 -2.36 -8.04 -19.26
N TYR A 132 -2.06 -6.80 -18.89
CA TYR A 132 -0.85 -6.45 -18.15
C TYR A 132 -1.21 -5.82 -16.80
N ILE A 133 -0.56 -6.28 -15.74
CA ILE A 133 -0.78 -5.80 -14.37
C ILE A 133 0.43 -4.98 -13.95
N LYS A 134 0.22 -3.71 -13.60
CA LYS A 134 1.27 -2.78 -13.19
C LYS A 134 1.24 -2.59 -11.67
N PHE A 135 2.36 -2.92 -11.02
CA PHE A 135 2.64 -2.53 -9.64
C PHE A 135 3.40 -1.19 -9.65
N ARG A 136 3.02 -0.26 -8.77
CA ARG A 136 3.71 1.02 -8.56
C ARG A 136 4.66 0.98 -7.38
#